data_AF-A0A6M8EM48-F1
#
_entry.id   AF-A0A6M8EM48-F1
#
_cell.length_a   1.000
_cell.length_b   1.000
_cell.length_c   1.000
_cell.angle_alpha   90.00
_cell.angle_beta   90.00
_cell.angle_gamma   90.00
#
_symmetry.space_group_name_H-M   'P 1'
#
loop_
_entity.id
_entity.type
_entity.pdbx_description
1 polymer ?
#
loop_
_entity_poly.entity_id
_entity_poly.type
_entity_poly.pdbx_seq_one_letter_code
_entity_poly.pdbx_strand_id
1 'polypeptide(L)'
;MNKYKRLDLTKLEYECLIEIIDFEKLKEIEKRYKEIEGFSIVNKLNNPKNINFSLAKCLASEKATKARSNKAKYKIDTAVEILRTQRKDITRYSVAKVSGVSFSTVKRYLSDETLKYLNEKK
;
A
#
# COMPACT_ATOMS: atom_id res chain seq x y z
N MET A 1 16.86 -8.07 6.46
CA MET A 1 17.58 -8.30 5.18
C MET A 1 16.63 -9.03 4.23
N ASN A 2 16.38 -8.49 3.03
CA ASN A 2 15.44 -9.11 2.09
C ASN A 2 16.05 -10.41 1.52
N LYS A 3 15.46 -11.57 1.83
CA LYS A 3 15.92 -12.90 1.39
C LYS A 3 15.78 -13.14 -0.12
N TYR A 4 15.00 -12.32 -0.84
CA TYR A 4 14.67 -12.52 -2.25
C TYR A 4 14.92 -11.27 -3.08
N LYS A 5 15.28 -11.48 -4.35
CA LYS A 5 15.35 -10.46 -5.40
C LYS A 5 14.24 -10.75 -6.42
N ARG A 6 13.48 -9.73 -6.81
CA ARG A 6 12.39 -9.83 -7.79
C ARG A 6 12.63 -8.85 -8.92
N LEU A 7 12.42 -9.30 -10.14
CA LEU A 7 12.48 -8.51 -11.37
C LEU A 7 11.12 -8.63 -12.06
N ASP A 8 10.44 -7.50 -12.23
CA ASP A 8 9.16 -7.45 -12.95
C ASP A 8 9.46 -7.06 -14.40
N LEU A 9 9.09 -7.93 -15.35
CA LEU A 9 9.33 -7.76 -16.78
C LEU A 9 7.99 -7.74 -17.52
N THR A 10 7.90 -6.92 -18.56
CA THR A 10 6.85 -7.06 -19.57
C THR A 10 7.05 -8.36 -20.35
N LYS A 11 6.01 -8.79 -21.07
CA LYS A 11 6.08 -10.00 -21.89
C LYS A 11 7.23 -9.93 -22.90
N LEU A 12 7.39 -8.78 -23.58
CA LEU A 12 8.44 -8.56 -24.57
C LEU A 12 9.84 -8.60 -23.95
N GLU A 13 10.04 -7.89 -22.83
CA GLU A 13 11.34 -7.91 -22.14
C GLU A 13 11.71 -9.31 -21.66
N TYR A 14 10.72 -10.08 -21.21
CA TYR A 14 10.93 -11.47 -20.84
C TYR A 14 11.30 -12.36 -22.04
N GLU A 15 10.62 -12.20 -23.17
CA GLU A 15 10.95 -12.92 -24.41
C GLU A 15 12.38 -12.59 -24.89
N CYS A 16 12.76 -11.31 -24.94
CA CYS A 16 14.11 -10.88 -25.28
C CYS A 16 15.16 -11.42 -24.29
N LEU A 17 14.84 -11.44 -23.00
CA LEU A 17 15.74 -12.00 -21.98
C LEU A 17 15.98 -13.50 -22.22
N ILE A 18 14.94 -14.25 -22.60
CA ILE A 18 15.07 -15.69 -22.85
C ILE A 18 15.94 -15.97 -24.07
N GLU A 19 15.86 -15.13 -25.12
CA GLU A 19 16.68 -15.28 -26.33
C GLU A 19 18.18 -15.14 -26.07
N ILE A 20 18.58 -14.28 -25.12
CA ILE A 20 20.00 -14.01 -24.83
C ILE A 20 20.59 -14.93 -23.75
N ILE A 21 19.77 -15.73 -23.07
CA ILE A 21 20.24 -16.61 -21.99
C ILE A 21 20.89 -17.88 -22.56
N ASP A 22 22.13 -18.13 -22.13
CA ASP A 22 22.81 -19.40 -22.37
C ASP A 22 22.32 -20.48 -21.38
N PHE A 23 21.30 -21.25 -21.81
CA PHE A 23 20.70 -22.29 -20.99
C PHE A 23 21.64 -23.45 -20.67
N GLU A 24 22.65 -23.73 -21.49
CA GLU A 24 23.60 -24.81 -21.21
C GLU A 24 24.51 -24.43 -20.05
N LYS A 25 25.08 -23.21 -20.08
CA LYS A 25 25.81 -22.68 -18.93
C LYS A 25 24.93 -22.66 -17.68
N LEU A 26 23.66 -22.27 -17.82
CA LEU A 26 22.72 -22.21 -16.70
C LEU A 26 22.48 -23.60 -16.06
N LYS A 27 22.32 -24.66 -16.86
CA LYS A 27 22.22 -26.05 -16.38
C LYS A 27 23.47 -26.48 -15.63
N GLU A 28 24.66 -26.09 -16.09
CA GLU A 28 25.91 -26.36 -15.37
C GLU A 28 25.98 -25.64 -14.02
N ILE A 29 25.50 -24.39 -13.95
CA ILE A 29 25.37 -23.68 -12.67
C ILE A 29 24.40 -24.42 -11.76
N GLU A 30 23.25 -24.84 -12.26
CA GLU A 30 22.23 -25.55 -11.49
C GLU A 30 22.76 -26.87 -10.91
N LYS A 31 23.56 -27.62 -11.67
CA LYS A 31 24.25 -28.84 -11.17
C LYS A 31 25.15 -28.55 -9.97
N ARG A 32 25.88 -27.42 -9.96
CA ARG A 32 26.77 -27.04 -8.84
C ARG A 32 26.03 -26.80 -7.53
N TYR A 33 24.74 -26.48 -7.60
CA TYR A 33 23.91 -26.18 -6.44
C TYR A 33 22.76 -27.19 -6.26
N LYS A 34 22.87 -28.39 -6.84
CA LYS A 34 21.81 -29.41 -6.85
C LYS A 34 21.36 -29.83 -5.44
N GLU A 35 22.25 -29.76 -4.46
CA GLU A 35 21.94 -30.10 -3.05
C GLU A 35 21.15 -29.00 -2.32
N ILE A 36 21.07 -27.79 -2.89
CA ILE A 36 20.27 -26.71 -2.32
C ILE A 36 18.81 -26.92 -2.71
N GLU A 37 18.00 -27.26 -1.71
CA GLU A 37 16.57 -27.46 -1.89
C GLU A 37 15.89 -26.23 -2.52
N GLY A 38 15.13 -26.45 -3.60
CA GLY A 38 14.41 -25.39 -4.32
C GLY A 38 15.27 -24.52 -5.25
N PHE A 39 16.55 -24.82 -5.42
CA PHE A 39 17.40 -24.20 -6.42
C PHE A 39 17.15 -24.82 -7.79
N SER A 40 16.23 -24.23 -8.54
CA SER A 40 16.03 -24.56 -9.96
C SER A 40 15.75 -23.29 -10.76
N ILE A 41 16.77 -22.78 -11.43
CA ILE A 41 16.69 -21.51 -12.18
C ILE A 41 16.08 -21.77 -13.55
N VAL A 42 16.51 -22.84 -14.23
CA VAL A 42 15.98 -23.21 -15.56
C VAL A 42 14.47 -23.40 -15.50
N ASN A 43 13.98 -24.13 -14.49
CA ASN A 43 12.54 -24.35 -14.32
C ASN A 43 11.77 -23.06 -14.02
N LYS A 44 12.33 -22.16 -13.20
CA LYS A 44 11.71 -20.86 -12.85
C LYS A 44 11.65 -19.91 -14.03
N LEU A 45 12.66 -19.92 -14.90
CA LEU A 45 12.61 -19.21 -16.16
C LEU A 45 11.52 -19.81 -17.04
N ASN A 46 11.54 -21.11 -17.33
CA ASN A 46 10.53 -21.73 -18.20
C ASN A 46 9.08 -21.62 -17.68
N ASN A 47 8.89 -21.49 -16.37
CA ASN A 47 7.59 -21.37 -15.73
C ASN A 47 7.52 -20.10 -14.86
N PRO A 48 7.55 -18.91 -15.48
CA PRO A 48 7.59 -17.67 -14.74
C PRO A 48 6.23 -17.44 -14.06
N LYS A 49 6.26 -16.88 -12.86
CA LYS A 49 5.04 -16.49 -12.16
C LYS A 49 4.43 -15.27 -12.87
N ASN A 50 3.33 -15.48 -13.57
CA ASN A 50 2.57 -14.38 -14.17
C ASN A 50 1.94 -13.49 -13.09
N ILE A 51 2.27 -12.19 -13.14
CA ILE A 51 1.67 -11.18 -12.26
C ILE A 51 0.52 -10.55 -13.03
N ASN A 52 -0.67 -11.10 -12.85
CA ASN A 52 -1.85 -10.57 -13.53
C ASN A 52 -2.34 -9.32 -12.80
N PHE A 53 -2.29 -8.19 -13.49
CA PHE A 53 -3.03 -7.01 -13.06
C PHE A 53 -4.53 -7.28 -13.20
N SER A 54 -5.28 -7.06 -12.12
CA SER A 54 -6.73 -7.13 -12.16
C SER A 54 -7.29 -5.75 -11.88
N LEU A 55 -7.85 -5.14 -12.93
CA LEU A 55 -8.53 -3.86 -12.81
C LEU A 55 -9.64 -3.94 -11.76
N ALA A 56 -10.40 -5.04 -11.73
CA ALA A 56 -11.44 -5.28 -10.73
C ALA A 56 -10.89 -5.26 -9.29
N LYS A 57 -9.72 -5.88 -9.02
CA LYS A 57 -9.07 -5.83 -7.70
C LYS A 57 -8.59 -4.41 -7.36
N CYS A 58 -8.07 -3.67 -8.34
CA CYS A 58 -7.67 -2.28 -8.15
C CYS A 58 -8.86 -1.41 -7.76
N LEU A 59 -9.94 -1.46 -8.55
CA LEU A 59 -11.18 -0.73 -8.30
C LEU A 59 -11.83 -1.10 -6.96
N ALA A 60 -11.84 -2.39 -6.60
CA ALA A 60 -12.36 -2.83 -5.31
C ALA A 60 -11.54 -2.27 -4.13
N SER A 61 -10.20 -2.27 -4.24
CA SER A 61 -9.29 -1.69 -3.24
C SER A 61 -9.47 -0.17 -3.11
N GLU A 62 -9.62 0.53 -4.23
CA GLU A 62 -9.92 1.96 -4.28
C GLU A 62 -11.26 2.26 -3.62
N LYS A 63 -12.32 1.50 -3.95
CA LYS A 63 -13.65 1.66 -3.35
C LYS A 63 -13.62 1.42 -1.84
N ALA A 64 -12.95 0.38 -1.38
CA ALA A 64 -12.78 0.10 0.04
C ALA A 64 -11.99 1.21 0.76
N THR A 65 -10.96 1.75 0.10
CA THR A 65 -10.16 2.85 0.64
C THR A 65 -10.97 4.15 0.70
N LYS A 66 -11.76 4.47 -0.34
CA LYS A 66 -12.68 5.60 -0.35
C LYS A 66 -13.73 5.49 0.75
N ALA A 67 -14.33 4.31 0.93
CA ALA A 67 -15.29 4.06 2.00
C ALA A 67 -14.68 4.27 3.40
N ARG A 68 -13.47 3.75 3.65
CA ARG A 68 -12.74 3.98 4.91
C ARG A 68 -12.43 5.46 5.13
N SER A 69 -11.96 6.15 4.09
CA SER A 69 -11.66 7.59 4.14
C SER A 69 -12.91 8.43 4.43
N ASN A 70 -14.04 8.15 3.77
CA ASN A 70 -15.29 8.85 4.01
C ASN A 70 -15.81 8.62 5.43
N LYS A 71 -15.73 7.39 5.94
CA LYS A 71 -16.11 7.07 7.32
C LYS A 71 -15.24 7.80 8.34
N ALA A 72 -13.93 7.89 8.11
CA ALA A 72 -13.03 8.65 8.97
C ALA A 72 -13.35 10.15 8.96
N LYS A 73 -13.59 10.73 7.77
CA LYS A 73 -13.96 12.14 7.63
C LYS A 73 -15.27 12.44 8.36
N TYR A 74 -16.31 11.64 8.15
CA TYR A 74 -17.59 11.80 8.85
C TYR A 74 -17.43 11.80 10.37
N LYS A 75 -16.68 10.84 10.93
CA LYS A 75 -16.41 10.79 12.37
C LYS A 75 -15.68 12.02 12.90
N ILE A 76 -14.74 12.56 12.12
CA ILE A 76 -14.00 13.77 12.47
C ILE A 76 -14.93 14.97 12.46
N ASP A 77 -15.74 15.13 11.42
CA ASP A 77 -16.69 16.22 11.28
C ASP A 77 -17.70 16.22 12.45
N THR A 78 -18.27 15.05 12.78
CA THR A 78 -19.15 14.87 13.94
C THR A 78 -18.44 15.22 15.26
N ALA A 79 -17.17 14.82 15.44
CA ALA A 79 -16.42 15.14 16.65
C ALA A 79 -16.14 16.65 16.79
N VAL A 80 -15.85 17.33 15.68
CA VAL A 80 -15.68 18.79 15.64
C VAL A 80 -16.98 19.48 16.05
N GLU A 81 -18.12 19.02 15.54
CA GLU A 81 -19.44 19.56 15.89
C GLU A 81 -19.77 19.36 17.38
N ILE A 82 -19.54 18.15 17.92
CA ILE A 82 -19.72 17.87 19.35
C ILE A 82 -18.86 18.81 20.21
N LEU A 83 -17.58 19.00 19.86
CA LEU A 83 -16.67 19.88 20.59
C LEU A 83 -17.12 21.34 20.54
N ARG A 84 -17.62 21.79 19.37
CA ARG A 84 -18.17 23.14 19.18
C ARG A 84 -19.41 23.34 20.04
N THR A 85 -20.36 22.41 20.05
CA THR A 85 -21.56 22.48 20.90
C THR A 85 -21.21 22.53 22.38
N GLN A 86 -20.14 21.84 22.79
CA GLN A 86 -19.62 21.88 24.16
C GLN A 86 -18.76 23.12 24.47
N ARG A 87 -18.61 24.06 23.53
CA ARG A 87 -17.73 25.24 23.61
C ARG A 87 -16.28 24.91 24.00
N LYS A 88 -15.81 23.71 23.63
CA LYS A 88 -14.43 23.25 23.92
C LYS A 88 -13.47 23.64 22.81
N ASP A 89 -12.18 23.69 23.14
CA ASP A 89 -11.12 23.86 22.13
C ASP A 89 -11.07 22.67 21.16
N ILE A 90 -11.08 23.01 19.87
CA ILE A 90 -10.98 22.05 18.80
C ILE A 90 -9.51 21.86 18.49
N THR A 91 -8.92 20.84 19.09
CA THR A 91 -7.53 20.42 18.88
C THR A 91 -7.52 19.05 18.21
N ARG A 92 -6.43 18.69 17.53
CA ARG A 92 -6.29 17.34 16.95
C ARG A 92 -6.46 16.25 18.00
N TYR A 93 -5.97 16.48 19.21
CA TYR A 93 -6.06 15.53 20.30
C TYR A 93 -7.51 15.37 20.79
N SER A 94 -8.23 16.47 21.02
CA SER A 94 -9.64 16.40 21.43
C SER A 94 -10.51 15.75 20.35
N VAL A 95 -10.28 16.08 19.08
CA VAL A 95 -10.98 15.45 17.94
C VAL A 95 -10.67 13.96 17.87
N ALA A 96 -9.42 13.53 18.00
CA ALA A 96 -9.05 12.11 17.99
C ALA A 96 -9.76 11.35 19.13
N LYS A 97 -9.79 11.92 20.34
CA LYS A 97 -10.43 11.34 21.51
C LYS A 97 -11.95 11.19 21.32
N VAL A 98 -12.62 12.21 20.77
CA VAL A 98 -14.08 12.19 20.57
C VAL A 98 -14.49 11.33 19.38
N SER A 99 -13.74 11.37 18.26
CA SER A 99 -14.06 10.61 17.04
C SER A 99 -13.70 9.12 17.12
N GLY A 100 -12.78 8.75 18.04
CA GLY A 100 -12.19 7.41 18.10
C GLY A 100 -11.29 7.09 16.89
N VAL A 101 -10.85 8.10 16.15
CA VAL A 101 -9.96 7.98 14.99
C VAL A 101 -8.52 8.27 15.44
N SER A 102 -7.53 7.58 14.86
CA SER A 102 -6.13 7.78 15.23
C SER A 102 -5.67 9.23 15.03
N PHE A 103 -4.79 9.71 15.90
CA PHE A 103 -4.24 11.07 15.80
C PHE A 103 -3.62 11.36 14.43
N SER A 104 -2.89 10.40 13.86
CA SER A 104 -2.30 10.51 12.52
C SER A 104 -3.35 10.73 11.43
N THR A 105 -4.48 10.04 11.52
CA THR A 105 -5.59 10.20 10.58
C THR A 105 -6.25 11.56 10.77
N VAL A 106 -6.47 12.00 12.02
CA VAL A 106 -6.98 13.35 12.29
C VAL A 106 -6.04 14.42 11.73
N LYS A 107 -4.73 14.29 11.95
CA LYS A 107 -3.71 15.21 11.41
C LYS A 107 -3.77 15.31 9.87
N ARG A 108 -4.09 14.21 9.19
CA ARG A 108 -4.25 14.18 7.73
C ARG A 108 -5.48 14.96 7.25
N TYR A 109 -6.56 15.00 8.02
CA TYR A 109 -7.81 15.68 7.64
C TYR A 109 -7.97 17.09 8.22
N LEU A 110 -7.26 17.41 9.31
CA LEU A 110 -7.28 18.73 9.97
C LEU A 110 -5.89 19.37 9.90
N SER A 111 -5.71 20.26 8.92
CA SER A 111 -4.52 21.11 8.81
C SER A 111 -4.49 22.16 9.92
N ASP A 112 -3.34 22.79 10.14
CA ASP A 112 -3.21 23.86 11.13
C ASP A 112 -4.11 25.05 10.80
N GLU A 113 -4.24 25.38 9.51
CA GLU A 113 -5.16 26.42 9.01
C GLU A 113 -6.62 26.09 9.32
N THR A 114 -7.04 24.84 9.07
CA THR A 114 -8.41 24.40 9.39
C THR A 114 -8.68 24.52 10.89
N LEU A 115 -7.73 24.15 11.74
CA LEU A 115 -7.90 24.26 13.19
C LEU A 115 -8.01 25.70 13.67
N LYS A 116 -7.22 26.63 13.12
CA LYS A 116 -7.33 28.07 13.41
C LYS A 116 -8.74 28.57 13.08
N TYR A 117 -9.18 28.33 11.86
CA TYR A 117 -10.52 28.70 11.39
C TYR A 117 -11.65 28.12 12.26
N LEU A 118 -11.54 26.85 12.65
CA LEU A 118 -12.55 26.19 13.48
C LEU A 118 -12.66 26.80 14.89
N ASN A 119 -11.56 27.29 15.45
CA ASN A 119 -11.55 27.92 16.78
C ASN A 119 -11.86 29.43 16.74
N GLU A 120 -11.64 30.11 15.61
CA GLU A 120 -12.06 31.51 15.40
C GLU A 120 -13.58 31.66 15.30
N LYS A 121 -14.28 30.63 14.81
CA LYS A 121 -15.74 30.58 14.65
C LYS A 121 -16.49 30.03 15.87
N LYS A 122 -15.98 30.22 17.08
CA LYS A 122 -16.61 29.75 18.32
C LYS A 122 -17.77 30.61 18.77
#